data_AF-A0A934VFZ6-F1
#
_entry.id   AF-A0A934VFZ6-F1
#
_cell.length_a   1.000
_cell.length_b   1.000
_cell.length_c   1.000
_cell.angle_alpha   90.00
_cell.angle_beta   90.00
_cell.angle_gamma   90.00
#
_symmetry.space_group_name_H-M   'P 1'
#
loop_
_entity.id
_entity.type
_entity.pdbx_description
1 polymer ?
#
loop_
_entity_poly.entity_id
_entity_poly.type
_entity_poly.pdbx_seq_one_letter_code
_entity_poly.pdbx_strand_id
1 'polypeptide(L)'
;MSDFLSAVSLDQIPSVSLGTAALLIFGAIASLAVLRGLLRIVWGTLIVCLSGLAAFYCWQHATDWGRTLTSKEIEWLPYALPAAAFVSVLLGLRALGRFIVKPLGEPNDENAVKNRRSPIRWALTLLFSLIPTALLWFTGATFLRHFGSIAEIQTYVNEVAQQPDTSEIGFLVKLKHDVEQAFPENWFAAVDPLADEARIKLAKLISVADDPPPKAIPVLEVQAIQDLILSDDSLRQLARDGRYAEILRDPRLDVALENDDLREVMQGLEL
;
A
#
# COMPACT_ATOMS: atom_id res chain seq x y z
N MET A 1 49.73 26.78 21.76
CA MET A 1 48.76 25.79 21.23
C MET A 1 48.36 24.73 22.28
N SER A 2 49.12 24.57 23.37
CA SER A 2 48.72 23.80 24.57
C SER A 2 47.64 24.49 25.41
N ASP A 3 47.62 25.82 25.41
CA ASP A 3 46.78 26.59 26.36
C ASP A 3 45.36 26.84 25.85
N PHE A 4 45.08 26.52 24.58
CA PHE A 4 43.72 26.58 24.01
C PHE A 4 42.94 25.27 24.24
N LEU A 5 43.62 24.17 24.59
CA LEU A 5 43.00 22.87 24.89
C LEU A 5 42.71 22.67 26.38
N SER A 6 43.28 23.49 27.27
CA SER A 6 42.98 23.47 28.70
C SER A 6 41.79 24.37 29.10
N ALA A 7 41.30 25.20 28.18
CA ALA A 7 40.21 26.14 28.42
C ALA A 7 38.80 25.59 28.11
N VAL A 8 38.69 24.38 27.53
CA VAL A 8 37.41 23.64 27.53
C VAL A 8 37.28 23.00 28.90
N SER A 9 36.81 23.82 29.82
CA SER A 9 36.57 23.49 31.21
C SER A 9 35.61 22.31 31.28
N LEU A 10 36.15 21.13 31.61
CA LEU A 10 35.39 19.96 32.04
C LEU A 10 34.51 20.26 33.28
N ASP A 11 34.69 21.42 33.92
CA ASP A 11 33.86 21.96 35.01
C ASP A 11 32.48 22.47 34.58
N GLN A 12 32.18 22.58 33.28
CA GLN A 12 30.84 22.94 32.78
C GLN A 12 29.98 21.74 32.37
N ILE A 13 30.47 20.50 32.55
CA ILE A 13 29.61 19.32 32.38
C ILE A 13 28.78 19.23 33.67
N PRO A 14 27.45 19.45 33.64
CA PRO A 14 26.63 19.29 34.84
C PRO A 14 26.93 17.92 35.42
N SER A 15 27.03 17.80 36.74
CA SER A 15 27.20 16.53 37.43
C SER A 15 25.97 15.65 37.22
N VAL A 16 25.87 15.09 36.02
CA VAL A 16 24.82 14.15 35.64
C VAL A 16 25.00 12.98 36.58
N SER A 17 24.03 12.79 37.48
CA SER A 17 23.96 11.62 38.34
C SER A 17 24.26 10.37 37.50
N LEU A 18 25.08 9.47 38.04
CA LEU A 18 25.43 8.21 37.37
C LEU A 18 24.18 7.47 36.86
N GLY A 19 23.04 7.62 37.56
CA GLY A 19 21.74 7.10 37.14
C GLY A 19 21.16 7.76 35.88
N THR A 20 21.26 9.07 35.72
CA THR A 20 20.80 9.77 34.50
C THR A 20 21.71 9.48 33.31
N ALA A 21 23.02 9.38 33.53
CA ALA A 21 23.97 8.97 32.48
C ALA A 21 23.69 7.53 32.01
N ALA A 22 23.44 6.60 32.95
CA ALA A 22 23.07 5.23 32.62
C ALA A 22 21.74 5.16 31.84
N LEU A 23 20.71 5.91 32.26
CA LEU A 23 19.43 5.96 31.55
C LEU A 23 19.55 6.47 30.12
N LEU A 24 20.38 7.51 29.88
CA LEU A 24 20.63 8.02 28.53
C LEU A 24 21.33 6.98 27.65
N ILE A 25 22.31 6.26 28.19
CA ILE A 25 23.01 5.18 27.47
C ILE A 25 22.06 4.03 27.16
N PHE A 26 21.28 3.56 28.14
CA PHE A 26 20.27 2.52 27.92
C PHE A 26 19.20 2.95 26.91
N GLY A 27 18.74 4.21 27.00
CA GLY A 27 17.79 4.78 26.04
C GLY A 27 18.35 4.83 24.62
N ALA A 28 19.61 5.25 24.46
CA ALA A 28 20.30 5.27 23.16
C ALA A 28 20.51 3.86 22.59
N ILE A 29 20.87 2.88 23.43
CA ILE A 29 21.03 1.49 23.00
C ILE A 29 19.67 0.89 22.61
N ALA A 30 18.63 1.15 23.39
CA ALA A 30 17.28 0.67 23.12
C ALA A 30 16.71 1.27 21.83
N SER A 31 16.89 2.59 21.61
CA SER A 31 16.43 3.24 20.38
C SER A 31 17.17 2.73 19.15
N LEU A 32 18.48 2.49 19.24
CA LEU A 32 19.27 1.92 18.15
C LEU A 32 18.85 0.47 17.85
N ALA A 33 18.56 -0.33 18.88
CA ALA A 33 18.05 -1.69 18.73
C ALA A 33 16.66 -1.70 18.05
N VAL A 34 15.76 -0.80 18.44
CA VAL A 34 14.43 -0.64 17.82
C VAL A 34 14.57 -0.18 16.37
N LEU A 35 15.42 0.83 16.09
CA LEU A 35 15.66 1.32 14.73
C LEU A 35 16.21 0.22 13.82
N ARG A 36 17.16 -0.58 14.32
CA ARG A 36 17.71 -1.73 13.60
C ARG A 36 16.65 -2.80 13.35
N GLY A 37 15.78 -3.05 14.33
CA GLY A 37 14.65 -3.96 14.19
C GLY A 37 13.65 -3.49 13.13
N LEU A 38 13.28 -2.21 13.16
CA LEU A 38 12.37 -1.59 12.22
C LEU A 38 12.94 -1.60 10.80
N LEU A 39 14.21 -1.24 10.63
CA LEU A 39 14.88 -1.30 9.33
C LEU A 39 14.89 -2.72 8.75
N ARG A 40 15.11 -3.73 9.59
CA ARG A 40 15.05 -5.14 9.19
C ARG A 40 13.64 -5.54 8.74
N ILE A 41 12.61 -5.08 9.44
CA ILE A 41 11.20 -5.35 9.07
C ILE A 41 10.89 -4.66 7.74
N VAL A 42 11.20 -3.37 7.59
CA VAL A 42 10.97 -2.61 6.35
C VAL A 42 11.68 -3.28 5.17
N TRP A 43 12.96 -3.63 5.32
CA TRP A 43 13.72 -4.30 4.27
C TRP A 43 13.15 -5.69 3.93
N GLY A 44 12.80 -6.49 4.94
CA GLY A 44 12.17 -7.79 4.74
C GLY A 44 10.83 -7.68 4.02
N THR A 45 10.06 -6.65 4.34
CA THR A 45 8.78 -6.34 3.71
C THR A 45 8.96 -5.95 2.26
N LEU A 46 9.88 -5.02 1.99
CA LEU A 46 10.19 -4.55 0.64
C LEU A 46 10.58 -5.74 -0.27
N ILE A 47 11.42 -6.64 0.23
CA ILE A 47 11.81 -7.84 -0.51
C ILE A 47 10.58 -8.72 -0.82
N VAL A 48 9.71 -8.97 0.15
CA VAL A 48 8.49 -9.76 -0.05
C VAL A 48 7.57 -9.07 -1.06
N CYS A 49 7.38 -7.75 -0.96
CA CYS A 49 6.55 -6.97 -1.86
C CYS A 49 7.07 -7.03 -3.31
N LEU A 50 8.37 -6.80 -3.52
CA LEU A 50 9.00 -6.89 -4.84
C LEU A 50 8.91 -8.30 -5.43
N SER A 51 9.05 -9.32 -4.58
CA SER A 51 8.88 -10.71 -5.01
C SER A 51 7.44 -11.02 -5.42
N GLY A 52 6.47 -10.48 -4.67
CA GLY A 52 5.04 -10.57 -5.00
C GLY A 52 4.69 -9.86 -6.31
N LEU A 53 5.23 -8.65 -6.53
CA LEU A 53 5.05 -7.90 -7.77
C LEU A 53 5.62 -8.66 -8.98
N ALA A 54 6.82 -9.23 -8.85
CA ALA A 54 7.41 -10.03 -9.92
C ALA A 54 6.57 -11.29 -10.22
N ALA A 55 6.06 -11.95 -9.18
CA ALA A 55 5.18 -13.11 -9.33
C ALA A 55 3.87 -12.74 -10.05
N PHE A 56 3.25 -11.63 -9.65
CA PHE A 56 2.03 -11.12 -10.27
C PHE A 56 2.25 -10.70 -11.73
N TYR A 57 3.37 -10.04 -12.04
CA TYR A 57 3.74 -9.73 -13.41
C TYR A 57 3.89 -10.99 -14.28
N CYS A 58 4.58 -12.02 -13.76
CA CYS A 58 4.70 -13.30 -14.43
C CYS A 58 3.35 -14.01 -14.57
N TRP A 59 2.45 -13.89 -13.59
CA TRP A 59 1.10 -14.45 -13.67
C TRP A 59 0.29 -13.83 -14.80
N GLN A 60 0.32 -12.51 -14.94
CA GLN A 60 -0.39 -11.79 -16.01
C GLN A 60 0.06 -12.22 -17.41
N HIS A 61 1.35 -12.54 -17.58
CA HIS A 61 1.91 -12.94 -18.87
C HIS A 61 2.04 -14.47 -19.03
N ALA A 62 1.64 -15.25 -18.01
CA ALA A 62 1.83 -16.70 -17.99
C ALA A 62 1.10 -17.39 -19.14
N THR A 63 -0.13 -16.95 -19.44
CA THR A 63 -0.95 -17.51 -20.53
C THR A 63 -0.38 -17.15 -21.90
N ASP A 64 0.14 -15.95 -22.09
CA ASP A 64 0.74 -15.50 -23.35
C ASP A 64 2.08 -16.21 -23.61
N TRP A 65 2.88 -16.40 -22.57
CA TRP A 65 4.12 -17.19 -22.65
C TRP A 65 3.83 -18.68 -22.87
N GLY A 66 2.78 -19.22 -22.26
CA GLY A 66 2.34 -20.59 -22.49
C GLY A 66 1.93 -20.84 -23.95
N ARG A 67 1.17 -19.91 -24.53
CA ARG A 67 0.73 -19.95 -25.93
C ARG A 67 1.88 -19.85 -26.91
N THR A 68 2.87 -18.99 -26.65
CA THR A 68 4.04 -18.82 -27.52
C THR A 68 5.02 -19.99 -27.46
N LEU A 69 5.21 -20.63 -26.30
CA LEU A 69 6.14 -21.76 -26.17
C LEU A 69 5.56 -23.12 -26.59
N THR A 70 4.25 -23.35 -26.42
CA THR A 70 3.71 -24.72 -26.48
C THR A 70 2.49 -24.88 -27.40
N SER A 71 1.99 -23.80 -27.99
CA SER A 71 0.81 -23.80 -28.89
C SER A 71 -0.47 -24.43 -28.31
N LYS A 72 -0.47 -24.74 -27.00
CA LYS A 72 -1.55 -25.32 -26.21
C LYS A 72 -1.57 -24.64 -24.86
N GLU A 73 -2.77 -24.43 -24.33
CA GLU A 73 -2.96 -23.90 -22.98
C GLU A 73 -2.57 -24.96 -21.96
N ILE A 74 -1.51 -24.68 -21.19
CA ILE A 74 -1.05 -25.55 -20.12
C ILE A 74 -1.73 -25.11 -18.82
N GLU A 75 -2.64 -25.94 -18.31
CA GLU A 75 -3.49 -25.64 -17.15
C GLU A 75 -2.71 -25.35 -15.85
N TRP A 76 -1.51 -25.91 -15.68
CA TRP A 76 -0.69 -25.73 -14.46
C TRP A 76 0.27 -24.53 -14.52
N LEU A 77 0.49 -23.97 -15.71
CA LEU A 77 1.47 -22.89 -15.94
C LEU A 77 1.12 -21.58 -15.21
N PRO A 78 -0.15 -21.15 -15.13
CA PRO A 78 -0.54 -19.98 -14.35
C PRO A 78 -0.28 -20.11 -12.85
N TYR A 79 -0.11 -21.31 -12.31
CA TYR A 79 0.14 -21.51 -10.88
C TYR A 79 1.63 -21.73 -10.58
N ALA A 80 2.33 -22.49 -11.41
CA ALA A 80 3.74 -22.82 -11.19
C ALA A 80 4.68 -21.67 -11.55
N LEU A 81 4.39 -20.91 -12.61
CA LEU A 81 5.26 -19.84 -13.09
C LEU A 81 5.36 -18.68 -12.09
N PRO A 82 4.26 -18.16 -11.52
CA PRO A 82 4.33 -17.11 -10.49
C PRO A 82 5.02 -17.61 -9.22
N ALA A 83 4.79 -18.86 -8.82
CA ALA A 83 5.45 -19.45 -7.66
C ALA A 83 6.97 -19.54 -7.85
N ALA A 84 7.43 -19.97 -9.02
CA ALA A 84 8.85 -20.01 -9.35
C ALA A 84 9.48 -18.60 -9.44
N ALA A 85 8.77 -17.64 -10.03
CA ALA A 85 9.18 -16.24 -10.10
C ALA A 85 9.28 -15.64 -8.69
N PHE A 86 8.29 -15.87 -7.83
CA PHE A 86 8.30 -15.42 -6.44
C PHE A 86 9.52 -15.96 -5.69
N VAL A 87 9.75 -17.28 -5.74
CA VAL A 87 10.85 -17.92 -5.02
C VAL A 87 12.21 -17.45 -5.55
N SER A 88 12.40 -17.38 -6.86
CA SER A 88 13.67 -16.95 -7.45
C SER A 88 14.00 -15.50 -7.10
N VAL A 89 13.03 -14.58 -7.22
CA VAL A 89 13.21 -13.16 -6.87
C VAL A 89 13.41 -12.97 -5.37
N LEU A 90 12.66 -13.69 -4.53
CA LEU A 90 12.81 -13.66 -3.08
C LEU A 90 14.20 -14.11 -2.63
N LEU A 91 14.68 -15.22 -3.19
CA LEU A 91 16.01 -15.75 -2.89
C LEU A 91 17.10 -14.82 -3.43
N GLY A 92 16.94 -14.28 -4.64
CA GLY A 92 17.87 -13.33 -5.25
C GLY A 92 18.00 -12.03 -4.44
N LEU A 93 16.87 -11.39 -4.11
CA LEU A 93 16.85 -10.19 -3.28
C LEU A 93 17.38 -10.43 -1.87
N ARG A 94 17.08 -11.59 -1.26
CA ARG A 94 17.66 -11.95 0.04
C ARG A 94 19.15 -12.19 -0.04
N ALA A 95 19.64 -12.84 -1.10
CA ALA A 95 21.07 -13.06 -1.32
C ALA A 95 21.79 -11.72 -1.52
N LEU A 96 21.22 -10.82 -2.34
CA LEU A 96 21.74 -9.48 -2.56
C LEU A 96 21.76 -8.64 -1.28
N GLY A 97 20.66 -8.65 -0.51
CA GLY A 97 20.59 -7.98 0.79
C GLY A 97 21.63 -8.52 1.78
N ARG A 98 21.82 -9.85 1.84
CA ARG A 98 22.89 -10.46 2.65
C ARG A 98 24.29 -10.09 2.16
N PHE A 99 24.48 -9.93 0.85
CA PHE A 99 25.75 -9.50 0.27
C PHE A 99 26.08 -8.05 0.63
N ILE A 100 25.09 -7.14 0.54
CA ILE A 100 25.24 -5.72 0.89
C ILE A 100 25.42 -5.52 2.40
N VAL A 101 24.75 -6.32 3.23
CA VAL A 101 24.77 -6.20 4.71
C VAL A 101 25.85 -7.08 5.34
N LYS A 102 26.51 -7.97 4.59
CA LYS A 102 27.64 -8.80 5.07
C LYS A 102 28.77 -8.03 5.78
N PRO A 103 29.10 -6.76 5.45
CA PRO A 103 30.08 -6.01 6.23
C PRO A 103 29.58 -5.48 7.59
N LEU A 104 28.30 -5.64 7.96
CA LEU A 104 27.69 -5.04 9.17
C LEU A 104 27.44 -6.04 10.33
N GLY A 105 28.13 -7.17 10.30
CA GLY A 105 28.20 -8.14 11.40
C GLY A 105 27.37 -9.40 11.17
N GLU A 106 27.97 -10.54 11.50
CA GLU A 106 27.36 -11.86 11.40
C GLU A 106 26.17 -11.97 12.37
N PRO A 107 25.02 -12.53 11.94
CA PRO A 107 23.94 -12.84 12.85
C PRO A 107 24.43 -13.83 13.90
N ASN A 108 24.16 -13.53 15.16
CA ASN A 108 24.61 -14.34 16.31
C ASN A 108 23.82 -15.66 16.34
N ASP A 109 24.24 -16.65 15.55
CA ASP A 109 23.53 -17.90 15.26
C ASP A 109 23.29 -18.76 16.52
N GLU A 110 24.12 -18.62 17.54
CA GLU A 110 23.95 -19.31 18.83
C GLU A 110 22.61 -18.95 19.52
N ASN A 111 22.18 -17.69 19.43
CA ASN A 111 20.92 -17.25 20.02
C ASN A 111 19.70 -17.77 19.25
N ALA A 112 19.82 -17.91 17.93
CA ALA A 112 18.75 -18.46 17.08
C ALA A 112 18.51 -19.96 17.37
N VAL A 113 19.58 -20.72 17.61
CA VAL A 113 19.51 -22.15 17.96
C VAL A 113 18.93 -22.34 19.37
N LYS A 114 19.30 -21.48 20.34
CA LYS A 114 18.75 -21.52 21.71
C LYS A 114 17.26 -21.17 21.75
N ASN A 115 16.82 -20.18 20.97
CA ASN A 115 15.43 -19.72 20.97
C ASN A 115 14.46 -20.76 20.36
N ARG A 116 14.94 -21.62 19.45
CA ARG A 116 14.16 -22.74 18.86
C ARG A 116 13.83 -23.86 19.85
N ARG A 117 14.52 -23.97 20.99
CA ARG A 117 14.35 -25.08 21.95
C ARG A 117 13.17 -24.92 22.90
N SER A 118 12.52 -23.75 22.97
CA SER A 118 11.36 -23.53 23.85
C SER A 118 10.09 -23.27 23.03
N PRO A 119 9.10 -24.19 23.06
CA PRO A 119 7.88 -24.06 22.25
C PRO A 119 7.03 -22.85 22.66
N ILE A 120 7.03 -22.49 23.95
CA ILE A 120 6.32 -21.31 24.48
C ILE A 120 6.95 -20.01 23.98
N ARG A 121 8.28 -19.91 24.00
CA ARG A 121 8.98 -18.73 23.46
C ARG A 121 8.82 -18.64 21.94
N TRP A 122 8.78 -19.76 21.24
CA TRP A 122 8.51 -19.80 19.80
C TRP A 122 7.07 -19.34 19.48
N ALA A 123 6.07 -19.82 20.22
CA ALA A 123 4.68 -19.39 20.06
C ALA A 123 4.49 -17.90 20.36
N LEU A 124 5.09 -17.38 21.43
CA LEU A 124 5.09 -15.95 21.74
C LEU A 124 5.81 -15.15 20.66
N THR A 125 6.97 -15.61 20.18
CA THR A 125 7.70 -14.96 19.09
C THR A 125 6.86 -14.94 17.81
N LEU A 126 6.15 -16.03 17.51
CA LEU A 126 5.23 -16.09 16.37
C LEU A 126 4.09 -15.10 16.52
N LEU A 127 3.42 -15.06 17.68
CA LEU A 127 2.30 -14.16 17.93
C LEU A 127 2.75 -12.69 17.83
N PHE A 128 3.88 -12.33 18.45
CA PHE A 128 4.47 -11.01 18.37
C PHE A 128 5.05 -10.68 17.00
N SER A 129 5.37 -11.68 16.15
CA SER A 129 5.74 -11.46 14.75
C SER A 129 4.53 -11.37 13.83
N LEU A 130 3.42 -12.03 14.18
CA LEU A 130 2.19 -12.07 13.40
C LEU A 130 1.50 -10.71 13.43
N ILE A 131 1.45 -10.04 14.59
CA ILE A 131 0.80 -8.73 14.71
C ILE A 131 1.43 -7.68 13.77
N PRO A 132 2.76 -7.44 13.79
CA PRO A 132 3.39 -6.52 12.85
C PRO A 132 3.24 -6.96 11.39
N THR A 133 3.31 -8.26 11.13
CA THR A 133 3.16 -8.79 9.76
C THR A 133 1.75 -8.56 9.24
N ALA A 134 0.72 -8.85 10.04
CA ALA A 134 -0.67 -8.63 9.71
C ALA A 134 -0.97 -7.14 9.53
N LEU A 135 -0.48 -6.29 10.44
CA LEU A 135 -0.62 -4.84 10.32
C LEU A 135 0.00 -4.32 9.02
N LEU A 136 1.16 -4.87 8.66
CA LEU A 136 1.88 -4.46 7.46
C LEU A 136 1.20 -4.92 6.17
N TRP A 137 0.65 -6.14 6.13
CA TRP A 137 -0.21 -6.59 5.03
C TRP A 137 -1.47 -5.73 4.92
N PHE A 138 -2.07 -5.39 6.06
CA PHE A 138 -3.24 -4.54 6.13
C PHE A 138 -2.95 -3.12 5.61
N THR A 139 -1.83 -2.52 6.03
CA THR A 139 -1.37 -1.22 5.52
C THR A 139 -1.11 -1.29 4.01
N GLY A 140 -0.48 -2.36 3.53
CA GLY A 140 -0.24 -2.58 2.09
C GLY A 140 -1.55 -2.67 1.29
N ALA A 141 -2.53 -3.42 1.78
CA ALA A 141 -3.85 -3.53 1.15
C ALA A 141 -4.58 -2.18 1.10
N THR A 142 -4.50 -1.40 2.18
CA THR A 142 -5.09 -0.05 2.26
C THR A 142 -4.43 0.90 1.25
N PHE A 143 -3.10 0.89 1.16
CA PHE A 143 -2.38 1.69 0.16
C PHE A 143 -2.73 1.29 -1.26
N LEU A 144 -2.75 -0.01 -1.56
CA LEU A 144 -3.11 -0.52 -2.88
C LEU A 144 -4.53 -0.08 -3.27
N ARG A 145 -5.48 -0.14 -2.34
CA ARG A 145 -6.85 0.25 -2.57
C ARG A 145 -7.00 1.75 -2.78
N HIS A 146 -6.25 2.58 -2.03
CA HIS A 146 -6.21 4.03 -2.24
C HIS A 146 -5.66 4.40 -3.62
N PHE A 147 -4.47 3.90 -3.97
CA PHE A 147 -3.85 4.18 -5.26
C PHE A 147 -4.60 3.53 -6.43
N GLY A 148 -5.16 2.34 -6.23
CA GLY A 148 -5.99 1.64 -7.20
C GLY A 148 -7.29 2.39 -7.48
N SER A 149 -7.90 3.01 -6.47
CA SER A 149 -9.12 3.82 -6.67
C SER A 149 -8.83 5.13 -7.41
N ILE A 150 -7.67 5.76 -7.16
CA ILE A 150 -7.21 6.91 -7.95
C ILE A 150 -6.97 6.49 -9.41
N ALA A 151 -6.30 5.35 -9.62
CA ALA A 151 -6.05 4.80 -10.94
C ALA A 151 -7.35 4.47 -11.69
N GLU A 152 -8.36 3.96 -10.98
CA GLU A 152 -9.68 3.66 -11.53
C GLU A 152 -10.42 4.91 -12.02
N ILE A 153 -10.35 6.02 -11.26
CA ILE A 153 -10.89 7.31 -11.72
C ILE A 153 -10.13 7.80 -12.95
N GLN A 154 -8.80 7.67 -12.94
CA GLN A 154 -7.97 8.13 -14.05
C GLN A 154 -8.22 7.34 -15.34
N THR A 155 -8.33 6.01 -15.27
CA THR A 155 -8.72 5.15 -16.41
C THR A 155 -10.10 5.55 -16.91
N TYR A 156 -11.08 5.74 -16.02
CA TYR A 156 -12.43 6.15 -16.43
C TYR A 156 -12.45 7.50 -17.17
N VAL A 157 -11.68 8.49 -16.68
CA VAL A 157 -11.53 9.79 -17.36
C VAL A 157 -10.85 9.61 -18.72
N ASN A 158 -9.79 8.80 -18.80
CA ASN A 158 -9.08 8.52 -20.06
C ASN A 158 -9.98 7.83 -21.09
N GLU A 159 -10.80 6.87 -20.66
CA GLU A 159 -11.76 6.17 -21.52
C GLU A 159 -12.78 7.13 -22.12
N VAL A 160 -13.34 8.03 -21.30
CA VAL A 160 -14.28 9.05 -21.78
C VAL A 160 -13.60 10.05 -22.71
N ALA A 161 -12.37 10.46 -22.38
CA ALA A 161 -11.57 11.37 -23.21
C ALA A 161 -10.94 10.71 -24.45
N GLN A 162 -11.18 9.40 -24.69
CA GLN A 162 -10.57 8.60 -25.75
C GLN A 162 -9.02 8.67 -25.77
N GLN A 163 -8.40 8.82 -24.60
CA GLN A 163 -6.96 8.85 -24.45
C GLN A 163 -6.42 7.43 -24.22
N PRO A 164 -5.24 7.09 -24.79
CA PRO A 164 -4.65 5.78 -24.57
C PRO A 164 -4.24 5.63 -23.11
N ASP A 165 -4.75 4.57 -22.48
CA ASP A 165 -4.40 4.23 -21.11
C ASP A 165 -2.92 3.88 -20.98
N THR A 166 -2.25 4.44 -19.97
CA THR A 166 -0.87 4.07 -19.68
C THR A 166 -0.85 2.71 -18.98
N SER A 167 0.14 1.88 -19.34
CA SER A 167 0.27 0.50 -18.85
C SER A 167 0.36 0.40 -17.32
N GLU A 168 0.83 1.44 -16.65
CA GLU A 168 0.96 1.50 -15.18
C GLU A 168 -0.40 1.65 -14.47
N ILE A 169 -1.32 2.43 -15.03
CA ILE A 169 -2.64 2.69 -14.44
C ILE A 169 -3.49 1.43 -14.54
N GLY A 170 -3.56 0.82 -15.74
CA GLY A 170 -4.31 -0.42 -15.96
C GLY A 170 -3.79 -1.59 -15.10
N PHE A 171 -2.48 -1.63 -14.82
CA PHE A 171 -1.90 -2.62 -13.91
C PHE A 171 -2.40 -2.46 -12.48
N LEU A 172 -2.45 -1.22 -11.96
CA LEU A 172 -2.93 -0.94 -10.59
C LEU A 172 -4.42 -1.25 -10.44
N VAL A 173 -5.23 -0.91 -11.45
CA VAL A 173 -6.68 -1.22 -11.46
C VAL A 173 -6.90 -2.74 -11.41
N LYS A 174 -6.18 -3.49 -12.26
CA LYS A 174 -6.26 -4.96 -12.26
C LYS A 174 -5.79 -5.58 -10.93
N LEU A 175 -4.68 -5.09 -10.38
CA LEU A 175 -4.16 -5.55 -9.09
C LEU A 175 -5.14 -5.28 -7.94
N LYS A 176 -5.79 -4.10 -7.92
CA LYS A 176 -6.85 -3.78 -6.96
C LYS A 176 -8.01 -4.78 -7.09
N HIS A 177 -8.50 -5.00 -8.31
CA HIS A 177 -9.64 -5.90 -8.57
C HIS A 177 -9.35 -7.34 -8.13
N ASP A 178 -8.17 -7.88 -8.47
CA ASP A 178 -7.78 -9.25 -8.10
C ASP A 178 -7.65 -9.41 -6.57
N VAL A 179 -7.17 -8.37 -5.88
CA VAL A 179 -7.10 -8.36 -4.41
C VAL A 179 -8.49 -8.28 -3.80
N GLU A 180 -9.38 -7.44 -4.31
CA GLU A 180 -10.75 -7.30 -3.81
C GLU A 180 -11.57 -8.59 -4.01
N GLN A 181 -11.38 -9.31 -5.11
CA GLN A 181 -12.01 -10.63 -5.29
C GLN A 181 -11.50 -11.69 -4.31
N ALA A 182 -10.25 -11.58 -3.85
CA ALA A 182 -9.64 -12.55 -2.95
C ALA A 182 -10.05 -12.38 -1.48
N PHE A 183 -10.61 -11.22 -1.10
CA PHE A 183 -11.00 -10.91 0.27
C PHE A 183 -12.50 -10.60 0.39
N PRO A 184 -13.15 -10.91 1.52
CA PRO A 184 -14.54 -10.53 1.74
C PRO A 184 -14.73 -9.01 1.76
N GLU A 185 -15.75 -8.49 1.06
CA GLU A 185 -16.08 -7.05 0.97
C GLU A 185 -16.18 -6.37 2.35
N ASN A 186 -16.72 -7.08 3.34
CA ASN A 186 -17.00 -6.56 4.68
C ASN A 186 -15.75 -6.32 5.53
N TRP A 187 -14.60 -6.87 5.14
CA TRP A 187 -13.36 -6.75 5.95
C TRP A 187 -12.74 -5.36 5.86
N PHE A 188 -12.98 -4.65 4.75
CA PHE A 188 -12.39 -3.34 4.50
C PHE A 188 -13.37 -2.18 4.73
N ALA A 189 -14.68 -2.42 4.59
CA ALA A 189 -15.71 -1.41 4.84
C ALA A 189 -15.64 -0.80 6.26
N ALA A 190 -15.20 -1.58 7.26
CA ALA A 190 -15.07 -1.12 8.64
C ALA A 190 -13.80 -0.30 8.93
N VAL A 191 -12.83 -0.28 8.02
CA VAL A 191 -11.48 0.25 8.30
C VAL A 191 -11.04 1.32 7.31
N ASP A 192 -11.54 1.30 6.07
CA ASP A 192 -11.26 2.34 5.08
C ASP A 192 -12.55 2.93 4.48
N PRO A 193 -13.11 3.99 5.11
CA PRO A 193 -14.29 4.69 4.59
C PRO A 193 -14.00 5.47 3.29
N LEU A 194 -12.73 5.71 2.93
CA LEU A 194 -12.37 6.35 1.66
C LEU A 194 -12.52 5.43 0.46
N ALA A 195 -12.78 4.16 0.70
CA ALA A 195 -12.90 3.15 -0.33
C ALA A 195 -14.33 2.60 -0.47
N ASP A 196 -15.35 3.30 0.03
CA ASP A 196 -16.73 2.99 -0.33
C ASP A 196 -16.89 3.11 -1.85
N GLU A 197 -17.42 2.06 -2.48
CA GLU A 197 -17.61 2.00 -3.93
C GLU A 197 -18.50 3.15 -4.42
N ALA A 198 -19.49 3.54 -3.62
CA ALA A 198 -20.35 4.68 -3.93
C ALA A 198 -19.57 6.00 -3.99
N ARG A 199 -18.57 6.18 -3.12
CA ARG A 199 -17.67 7.35 -3.11
C ARG A 199 -16.79 7.40 -4.34
N ILE A 200 -16.24 6.26 -4.75
CA ILE A 200 -15.40 6.15 -5.95
C ILE A 200 -16.23 6.48 -7.20
N LYS A 201 -17.43 5.90 -7.33
CA LYS A 201 -18.33 6.19 -8.45
C LYS A 201 -18.76 7.65 -8.48
N LEU A 202 -18.98 8.29 -7.32
CA LEU A 202 -19.33 9.71 -7.28
C LEU A 202 -18.13 10.58 -7.70
N ALA A 203 -16.92 10.21 -7.29
CA ALA A 203 -15.70 10.86 -7.75
C ALA A 203 -15.48 10.68 -9.27
N LYS A 204 -15.79 9.51 -9.85
CA LYS A 204 -15.82 9.29 -11.31
C LYS A 204 -16.79 10.25 -12.00
N LEU A 205 -18.01 10.41 -11.46
CA LEU A 205 -19.02 11.33 -12.01
C LEU A 205 -18.56 12.79 -11.94
N ILE A 206 -17.99 13.24 -10.82
CA ILE A 206 -17.42 14.59 -10.68
C ILE A 206 -16.30 14.80 -11.70
N SER A 207 -15.43 13.79 -11.90
CA SER A 207 -14.29 13.91 -12.80
C SER A 207 -14.67 14.07 -14.27
N VAL A 208 -15.90 13.70 -14.64
CA VAL A 208 -16.43 13.74 -16.01
C VAL A 208 -17.63 14.70 -16.11
N ALA A 209 -17.82 15.58 -15.11
CA ALA A 209 -18.94 16.52 -15.04
C ALA A 209 -19.09 17.45 -16.26
N ASP A 210 -17.98 17.74 -16.95
CA ASP A 210 -17.95 18.61 -18.13
C ASP A 210 -18.47 17.92 -19.40
N ASP A 211 -18.37 16.59 -19.49
CA ASP A 211 -18.81 15.78 -20.64
C ASP A 211 -19.34 14.40 -20.17
N PRO A 212 -20.50 14.36 -19.48
CA PRO A 212 -20.97 13.16 -18.82
C PRO A 212 -21.37 12.06 -19.82
N PRO A 213 -20.95 10.80 -19.61
CA PRO A 213 -21.29 9.72 -20.52
C PRO A 213 -22.78 9.38 -20.45
N PRO A 214 -23.36 8.77 -21.51
CA PRO A 214 -24.80 8.50 -21.60
C PRO A 214 -25.37 7.70 -20.42
N LYS A 215 -24.55 6.82 -19.82
CA LYS A 215 -24.91 5.99 -18.67
C LYS A 215 -25.03 6.78 -17.36
N ALA A 216 -24.38 7.95 -17.26
CA ALA A 216 -24.37 8.81 -16.08
C ALA A 216 -25.53 9.81 -16.04
N ILE A 217 -26.17 10.08 -17.18
CA ILE A 217 -27.25 11.08 -17.34
C ILE A 217 -28.42 10.85 -16.37
N PRO A 218 -28.95 9.62 -16.16
CA PRO A 218 -30.08 9.39 -15.26
C PRO A 218 -29.76 9.69 -13.79
N VAL A 219 -28.50 9.54 -13.40
CA VAL A 219 -28.04 9.75 -12.02
C VAL A 219 -27.73 11.22 -11.75
N LEU A 220 -27.31 11.96 -12.78
CA LEU A 220 -27.15 13.41 -12.74
C LEU A 220 -28.49 14.17 -12.61
N GLU A 221 -29.64 13.50 -12.69
CA GLU A 221 -30.96 14.12 -12.45
C GLU A 221 -31.32 14.19 -10.95
N VAL A 222 -30.57 13.51 -10.07
CA VAL A 222 -30.78 13.60 -8.62
C VAL A 222 -30.32 14.96 -8.13
N GLN A 223 -31.22 15.72 -7.50
CA GLN A 223 -30.98 17.11 -7.05
C GLN A 223 -29.70 17.24 -6.21
N ALA A 224 -29.44 16.30 -5.29
CA ALA A 224 -28.24 16.30 -4.45
C ALA A 224 -26.93 16.13 -5.27
N ILE A 225 -26.99 15.41 -6.39
CA ILE A 225 -25.85 15.22 -7.31
C ILE A 225 -25.69 16.45 -8.19
N GLN A 226 -26.78 17.05 -8.68
CA GLN A 226 -26.70 18.31 -9.42
C GLN A 226 -26.06 19.41 -8.58
N ASP A 227 -26.52 19.55 -7.33
CA ASP A 227 -26.03 20.60 -6.44
C ASP A 227 -24.53 20.43 -6.16
N LEU A 228 -24.04 19.19 -6.02
CA LEU A 228 -22.63 18.88 -5.78
C LEU A 228 -21.74 18.90 -7.05
N ILE A 229 -22.24 18.42 -8.19
CA ILE A 229 -21.46 18.24 -9.43
C ILE A 229 -21.50 19.49 -10.32
N LEU A 230 -22.68 20.09 -10.49
CA LEU A 230 -22.87 21.21 -11.42
C LEU A 230 -22.57 22.57 -10.77
N SER A 231 -22.81 22.71 -9.46
CA SER A 231 -22.71 24.00 -8.75
C SER A 231 -21.36 24.23 -8.08
N ASP A 232 -20.52 23.21 -7.94
CA ASP A 232 -19.27 23.30 -7.21
C ASP A 232 -18.07 23.48 -8.15
N ASP A 233 -17.75 24.74 -8.44
CA ASP A 233 -16.60 25.10 -9.27
C ASP A 233 -15.26 24.58 -8.71
N SER A 234 -15.17 24.39 -7.39
CA SER A 234 -13.93 23.94 -6.75
C SER A 234 -13.64 22.47 -7.01
N LEU A 235 -14.66 21.60 -6.95
CA LEU A 235 -14.53 20.18 -7.28
C LEU A 235 -14.26 19.97 -8.77
N ARG A 236 -14.88 20.77 -9.64
CA ARG A 236 -14.61 20.75 -11.08
C ARG A 236 -13.20 21.20 -11.43
N GLN A 237 -12.69 22.21 -10.71
CA GLN A 237 -11.30 22.64 -10.90
C GLN A 237 -10.32 21.54 -10.47
N LEU A 238 -10.57 20.86 -9.35
CA LEU A 238 -9.75 19.71 -8.93
C LEU A 238 -9.77 18.56 -9.95
N ALA A 239 -10.92 18.31 -10.59
CA ALA A 239 -11.04 17.32 -11.66
C ALA A 239 -10.21 17.71 -12.88
N ARG A 240 -10.29 18.96 -13.33
CA ARG A 240 -9.49 19.50 -14.45
C ARG A 240 -7.98 19.47 -14.17
N ASP A 241 -7.60 19.70 -12.92
CA ASP A 241 -6.21 19.67 -12.48
C ASP A 241 -5.68 18.23 -12.28
N GLY A 242 -6.51 17.19 -12.48
CA GLY A 242 -6.14 15.79 -12.29
C GLY A 242 -5.89 15.40 -10.83
N ARG A 243 -6.39 16.19 -9.87
CA ARG A 243 -6.16 16.00 -8.43
C ARG A 243 -7.21 15.06 -7.81
N TYR A 244 -7.36 13.86 -8.39
CA TYR A 244 -8.40 12.89 -7.99
C TYR A 244 -8.28 12.40 -6.54
N ALA A 245 -7.06 12.37 -5.99
CA ALA A 245 -6.83 12.02 -4.59
C ALA A 245 -7.49 13.01 -3.61
N GLU A 246 -7.63 14.27 -4.00
CA GLU A 246 -8.23 15.31 -3.19
C GLU A 246 -9.74 15.32 -3.31
N ILE A 247 -10.26 15.05 -4.51
CA ILE A 247 -11.69 14.79 -4.72
C ILE A 247 -12.11 13.62 -3.82
N LEU A 248 -11.41 12.48 -3.89
CA LEU A 248 -11.74 11.32 -3.05
C LEU A 248 -11.70 11.60 -1.54
N ARG A 249 -10.97 12.60 -1.07
CA ARG A 249 -10.89 12.95 0.36
C ARG A 249 -11.83 14.09 0.75
N ASP A 250 -12.60 14.63 -0.19
CA ASP A 250 -13.48 15.76 0.10
C ASP A 250 -14.62 15.31 1.04
N PRO A 251 -14.85 16.00 2.17
CA PRO A 251 -15.90 15.66 3.13
C PRO A 251 -17.32 15.88 2.58
N ARG A 252 -17.49 16.64 1.49
CA ARG A 252 -18.81 16.86 0.86
C ARG A 252 -19.35 15.58 0.21
N LEU A 253 -18.47 14.67 -0.21
CA LEU A 253 -18.87 13.34 -0.68
C LEU A 253 -19.56 12.55 0.43
N ASP A 254 -19.05 12.65 1.67
CA ASP A 254 -19.63 11.94 2.80
C ASP A 254 -21.04 12.46 3.11
N VAL A 255 -21.24 13.78 3.06
CA VAL A 255 -22.56 14.42 3.23
C VAL A 255 -23.54 14.02 2.12
N ALA A 256 -23.07 13.88 0.88
CA ALA A 256 -23.93 13.43 -0.22
C ALA A 256 -24.34 11.94 -0.06
N LEU A 257 -23.42 11.11 0.43
CA LEU A 257 -23.62 9.67 0.65
C LEU A 257 -24.40 9.33 1.93
N GLU A 258 -24.69 10.31 2.80
CA GLU A 258 -25.65 10.17 3.91
C GLU A 258 -27.10 9.98 3.42
N ASN A 259 -27.38 10.27 2.14
CA ASN A 259 -28.67 9.98 1.53
C ASN A 259 -28.74 8.52 1.05
N ASP A 260 -29.54 7.70 1.73
CA ASP A 260 -29.70 6.27 1.45
C ASP A 260 -30.16 5.98 0.00
N ASP A 261 -31.06 6.80 -0.56
CA ASP A 261 -31.54 6.65 -1.94
C ASP A 261 -30.40 6.88 -2.94
N LEU A 262 -29.54 7.87 -2.67
CA LEU A 262 -28.39 8.18 -3.50
C LEU A 262 -27.34 7.08 -3.42
N ARG A 263 -27.11 6.53 -2.22
CA ARG A 263 -26.19 5.41 -2.01
C ARG A 263 -26.63 4.17 -2.77
N GLU A 264 -27.91 3.83 -2.74
CA GLU A 264 -28.48 2.68 -3.46
C GLU A 264 -28.37 2.86 -4.98
N VAL A 265 -28.67 4.07 -5.49
CA VAL A 265 -28.49 4.40 -6.92
C VAL A 265 -27.03 4.28 -7.34
N MET A 266 -26.09 4.75 -6.52
CA MET A 266 -24.65 4.64 -6.81
C MET A 266 -24.15 3.19 -6.75
N GLN A 267 -24.72 2.34 -5.89
CA GLN A 267 -24.38 0.91 -5.85
C GLN A 267 -24.86 0.19 -7.11
N GLY A 268 -26.07 0.50 -7.61
CA GLY A 268 -26.63 -0.10 -8.83
C GLY A 268 -26.05 0.42 -10.15
N LEU A 269 -25.24 1.49 -10.13
CA LEU A 269 -24.66 2.09 -11.32
C LEU A 269 -23.38 1.36 -11.76
N GLU A 270 -23.35 0.84 -12.98
CA GLU A 270 -22.15 0.26 -13.61
C GLU A 270 -21.38 1.35 -14.38
N LEU A 271 -20.32 1.88 -13.75
CA LEU A 271 -19.37 2.87 -14.30
C LEU A 271 -17.94 2.32 -14.41
#